data_AF-A0A6I2SV56-F1
#
_entry.id   AF-A0A6I2SV56-F1
#
_cell.length_a   1.000
_cell.length_b   1.000
_cell.length_c   1.000
_cell.angle_alpha   90.00
_cell.angle_beta   90.00
_cell.angle_gamma   90.00
#
_symmetry.space_group_name_H-M   'P 1'
#
loop_
_entity.id
_entity.type
_entity.pdbx_description
1 polymer ?
#
loop_
_entity_poly.entity_id
_entity_poly.type
_entity_poly.pdbx_seq_one_letter_code
_entity_poly.pdbx_strand_id
1 'polypeptide(L)'
;MKEPIPEKKSLDFILDIPLQLTVELGRTKLLVKDVLELNQGSVVELTKLAGEPLDVFVNSKLVARGEAVVINEKFGIRLVDIVSPNERVEKVL
;
A
#
# COMPACT_ATOMS: atom_id res chain seq x y z
N MET A 1 -24.33 41.33 5.70
CA MET A 1 -24.23 40.24 6.69
C MET A 1 -23.69 39.03 5.95
N LYS A 2 -22.51 38.52 6.31
CA LYS A 2 -21.85 37.43 5.54
C LYS A 2 -22.60 36.12 5.79
N GLU A 3 -22.97 35.43 4.72
CA GLU A 3 -23.56 34.08 4.76
C GLU A 3 -22.58 33.08 5.40
N PRO A 4 -23.07 32.12 6.19
CA PRO A 4 -22.21 31.11 6.79
C PRO A 4 -21.68 30.17 5.69
N ILE A 5 -20.37 29.93 5.70
CA ILE A 5 -19.68 29.06 4.75
C ILE A 5 -20.14 27.61 5.01
N PRO A 6 -20.54 26.83 4.00
CA PRO A 6 -20.97 25.45 4.19
C PRO A 6 -19.75 24.55 4.43
N GLU A 7 -19.29 24.45 5.67
CA GLU A 7 -18.12 23.64 6.07
C GLU A 7 -18.26 22.14 5.76
N LYS A 8 -19.49 21.61 5.63
CA LYS A 8 -19.73 20.17 5.42
C LYS A 8 -19.43 19.68 4.00
N LYS A 9 -19.62 20.51 2.97
CA LYS A 9 -19.44 20.09 1.56
C LYS A 9 -17.97 19.85 1.19
N SER A 10 -17.03 20.42 1.94
CA SER A 10 -15.61 20.33 1.63
C SER A 10 -15.01 18.96 1.97
N LEU A 11 -15.55 18.27 2.98
CA LEU A 11 -15.03 16.96 3.39
C LEU A 11 -15.52 15.85 2.47
N ASP A 12 -16.79 15.89 2.06
CA ASP A 12 -17.40 14.87 1.20
C ASP A 12 -16.62 14.70 -0.12
N PHE A 13 -16.11 15.80 -0.68
CA PHE A 13 -15.29 15.77 -1.90
C PHE A 13 -13.92 15.08 -1.69
N ILE A 14 -13.29 15.24 -0.52
CA ILE A 14 -11.98 14.63 -0.23
C ILE A 14 -12.10 13.10 -0.12
N LEU A 15 -13.25 12.61 0.35
CA LEU A 15 -13.51 11.17 0.52
C LEU A 15 -13.63 10.42 -0.81
N ASP A 16 -13.97 11.11 -1.90
CA ASP A 16 -14.13 10.53 -3.24
C ASP A 16 -12.82 10.48 -4.06
N ILE A 17 -11.71 10.97 -3.50
CA ILE A 17 -10.42 10.98 -4.19
C ILE A 17 -9.88 9.54 -4.29
N PRO A 18 -9.65 9.01 -5.51
CA PRO A 18 -9.10 7.68 -5.67
C PRO A 18 -7.65 7.63 -5.20
N LEU A 19 -7.31 6.62 -4.40
CA LEU A 19 -5.98 6.40 -3.88
C LEU A 19 -5.41 5.08 -4.38
N GLN A 20 -4.10 5.04 -4.66
CA GLN A 20 -3.43 3.82 -5.07
C GLN A 20 -3.00 3.02 -3.84
N LEU A 21 -3.51 1.79 -3.74
CA LEU A 21 -3.07 0.80 -2.77
C LEU A 21 -2.07 -0.15 -3.44
N THR A 22 -0.88 -0.29 -2.85
CA THR A 22 0.17 -1.19 -3.30
C THR A 22 0.44 -2.22 -2.21
N VAL A 23 0.53 -3.50 -2.59
CA VAL A 23 0.91 -4.58 -1.69
C VAL A 23 2.25 -5.13 -2.14
N GLU A 24 3.20 -5.26 -1.21
CA GLU A 24 4.54 -5.70 -1.54
C GLU A 24 4.84 -7.07 -0.94
N LEU A 25 5.26 -7.98 -1.82
CA LEU A 25 5.84 -9.27 -1.42
C LEU A 25 7.16 -9.07 -0.66
N GLY A 26 7.97 -8.12 -1.11
CA GLY A 26 9.24 -7.76 -0.50
C GLY A 26 10.04 -6.81 -1.39
N ARG A 27 11.17 -6.34 -0.87
CA ARG A 27 12.12 -5.47 -1.58
C ARG A 27 13.51 -6.06 -1.50
N THR A 28 14.39 -5.67 -2.41
CA THR A 28 15.83 -5.90 -2.28
C THR A 28 16.59 -4.76 -2.96
N LYS A 29 17.88 -4.61 -2.68
CA LYS A 29 18.76 -3.65 -3.33
C LYS A 29 19.78 -4.41 -4.15
N LEU A 30 19.88 -4.08 -5.43
CA LEU A 30 20.84 -4.65 -6.36
C LEU A 30 21.75 -3.54 -6.90
N LEU A 31 22.99 -3.87 -7.24
CA LEU A 31 23.82 -2.94 -8.00
C LEU A 31 23.31 -2.86 -9.44
N VAL A 32 23.58 -1.74 -10.11
CA VAL A 32 23.17 -1.54 -11.51
C VAL A 32 23.68 -2.67 -12.41
N LYS A 33 24.92 -3.13 -12.21
CA LYS A 33 25.48 -4.26 -12.96
C LYS A 33 24.67 -5.55 -12.80
N ASP A 34 24.22 -5.86 -11.58
CA ASP A 34 23.49 -7.10 -11.30
C ASP A 34 22.09 -7.04 -11.95
N VAL A 35 21.48 -5.86 -12.01
CA VAL A 35 20.19 -5.64 -12.70
C VAL A 35 20.33 -5.86 -14.22
N LEU A 36 21.45 -5.44 -14.82
CA LEU A 36 21.70 -5.62 -16.25
C LEU A 36 21.99 -7.09 -16.63
N GLU A 37 22.39 -7.92 -15.66
CA GLU A 37 22.64 -9.35 -15.85
C GLU A 37 21.37 -10.22 -15.72
N LEU A 38 20.27 -9.64 -15.21
CA LEU A 38 19.00 -10.35 -15.07
C LEU A 38 18.46 -10.81 -16.43
N ASN A 39 18.07 -12.07 -16.48
CA ASN A 39 17.55 -12.74 -17.67
C ASN A 39 16.37 -13.64 -17.32
N GLN A 40 15.71 -14.19 -18.34
CA GLN A 40 14.60 -15.12 -18.14
C GLN A 40 15.06 -16.33 -17.31
N GLY A 41 14.39 -16.56 -16.17
CA GLY A 41 14.73 -17.62 -15.23
C GLY A 41 15.63 -17.19 -14.07
N SER A 42 16.10 -15.93 -14.06
CA SER A 42 16.80 -15.37 -12.90
C SER A 42 15.88 -15.35 -11.67
N VAL A 43 16.42 -15.75 -10.52
CA VAL A 43 15.73 -15.72 -9.23
C VAL A 43 16.36 -14.62 -8.39
N VAL A 44 15.53 -13.67 -7.93
CA VAL A 44 15.98 -12.54 -7.09
C VAL A 44 15.46 -12.76 -5.68
N GLU A 45 16.39 -12.85 -4.73
CA GLU A 45 16.06 -12.96 -3.31
C GLU A 45 15.57 -11.61 -2.75
N LEU A 46 14.49 -11.66 -1.99
CA LEU A 46 13.90 -10.50 -1.32
C LEU A 46 14.25 -10.51 0.17
N THR A 47 14.24 -9.35 0.81
CA THR A 47 14.61 -9.22 2.23
C THR A 47 13.54 -9.76 3.20
N LYS A 48 12.37 -10.16 2.71
CA LYS A 48 11.23 -10.56 3.56
C LYS A 48 11.19 -12.07 3.73
N LEU A 49 11.02 -12.54 4.95
CA LEU A 49 10.96 -13.97 5.24
C LEU A 49 9.60 -14.56 4.82
N ALA A 50 9.63 -15.81 4.34
CA ALA A 50 8.40 -16.53 4.02
C ALA A 50 7.53 -16.70 5.27
N GLY A 51 6.23 -16.42 5.14
CA GLY A 51 5.26 -16.48 6.23
C GLY A 51 5.09 -15.17 7.00
N GLU A 52 5.91 -14.14 6.75
CA GLU A 52 5.66 -12.81 7.31
C GLU A 52 4.51 -12.10 6.58
N PRO A 53 3.66 -11.32 7.30
CA PRO A 53 2.61 -10.52 6.70
C PRO A 53 3.17 -9.52 5.68
N LEU A 54 2.56 -9.42 4.50
CA LEU A 54 2.91 -8.50 3.42
C LEU A 54 2.67 -7.04 3.84
N ASP A 55 3.49 -6.14 3.29
CA ASP A 55 3.35 -4.71 3.59
C ASP A 55 2.32 -4.08 2.64
N VAL A 56 1.43 -3.26 3.20
CA VAL A 56 0.36 -2.59 2.46
C VAL A 56 0.57 -1.08 2.54
N PHE A 57 0.75 -0.48 1.37
CA PHE A 57 1.01 0.94 1.20
C PHE A 57 -0.17 1.63 0.54
N VAL A 58 -0.40 2.89 0.92
CA VAL A 58 -1.26 3.82 0.19
C VAL A 58 -0.40 5.04 -0.15
N ASN A 59 -0.34 5.43 -1.42
CA ASN A 59 0.55 6.51 -1.90
C ASN A 59 1.99 6.39 -1.34
N SER A 60 2.55 5.17 -1.37
CA SER A 60 3.90 4.85 -0.89
C SER A 60 4.11 4.93 0.63
N LYS A 61 3.05 5.05 1.42
CA LYS A 61 3.10 5.12 2.88
C LYS A 61 2.58 3.83 3.50
N LEU A 62 3.34 3.24 4.42
CA LEU A 62 2.93 2.01 5.09
C LEU A 62 1.75 2.30 6.01
N VAL A 63 0.61 1.67 5.71
CA VAL A 63 -0.65 1.85 6.47
C VAL A 63 -1.13 0.56 7.11
N ALA A 64 -0.74 -0.59 6.58
CA ALA A 64 -1.21 -1.88 7.10
C ALA A 64 -0.23 -3.02 6.77
N ARG A 65 -0.49 -4.17 7.38
CA ARG A 65 0.12 -5.45 7.05
C ARG A 65 -0.96 -6.49 6.83
N GLY A 66 -0.74 -7.43 5.94
CA GLY A 66 -1.75 -8.44 5.63
C GLY A 66 -1.22 -9.72 5.01
N GLU A 67 -2.04 -10.74 5.03
CA GLU A 67 -1.74 -12.04 4.45
C GLU A 67 -2.38 -12.16 3.07
N ALA A 68 -1.65 -12.76 2.13
CA ALA A 68 -2.21 -13.10 0.84
C ALA A 68 -3.25 -14.22 0.98
N VAL A 69 -4.44 -13.98 0.45
CA VAL A 69 -5.54 -14.94 0.39
C VAL A 69 -6.01 -15.08 -1.04
N VAL A 70 -6.63 -16.21 -1.38
CA VAL A 70 -7.27 -16.42 -2.68
C VAL A 70 -8.78 -16.38 -2.50
N ILE A 71 -9.46 -15.52 -3.24
CA ILE A 71 -10.91 -15.36 -3.22
C ILE A 71 -11.39 -15.38 -4.66
N ASN A 72 -12.26 -16.34 -5.02
CA ASN A 72 -12.78 -16.52 -6.37
C ASN A 72 -11.66 -16.53 -7.44
N GLU A 73 -10.62 -17.33 -7.20
CA GLU A 73 -9.43 -17.45 -8.07
C GLU A 73 -8.60 -16.15 -8.25
N LYS A 74 -8.90 -15.11 -7.47
CA LYS A 74 -8.15 -13.85 -7.45
C LYS A 74 -7.36 -13.71 -6.16
N PHE A 75 -6.22 -13.05 -6.24
CA PHE A 75 -5.48 -12.62 -5.06
C PHE A 75 -6.25 -11.52 -4.32
N GLY A 76 -6.36 -11.68 -3.01
CA GLY A 76 -6.81 -10.66 -2.08
C GLY A 76 -5.84 -10.58 -0.91
N ILE A 77 -5.96 -9.53 -0.09
CA ILE A 77 -5.17 -9.37 1.13
C ILE A 77 -6.11 -9.28 2.32
N ARG A 78 -5.89 -10.16 3.30
CA ARG A 78 -6.54 -10.07 4.61
C ARG A 78 -5.65 -9.25 5.53
N LEU A 79 -6.13 -8.08 5.96
CA LEU A 79 -5.39 -7.24 6.89
C LEU A 79 -5.23 -7.93 8.25
N VAL A 80 -4.00 -7.97 8.74
CA VAL A 80 -3.62 -8.50 10.06
C VAL A 80 -3.45 -7.33 11.05
N ASP A 81 -2.87 -6.22 10.59
CA ASP A 81 -2.68 -5.01 11.37
C ASP A 81 -2.88 -3.77 10.48
N ILE A 82 -3.43 -2.69 11.02
CA ILE A 82 -3.71 -1.45 10.29
C ILE A 82 -3.69 -0.24 11.24
N VAL A 83 -3.04 0.83 10.80
CA VAL A 83 -2.98 2.09 11.54
C VAL A 83 -4.35 2.75 11.65
N SER A 84 -4.54 3.63 12.65
CA SER A 84 -5.84 4.26 12.91
C SER A 84 -6.34 5.11 11.73
N PRO A 85 -7.66 5.36 11.60
CA PRO A 85 -8.18 6.23 10.55
C PRO A 85 -7.53 7.62 10.51
N ASN A 86 -7.30 8.25 11.66
CA ASN A 86 -6.65 9.56 11.74
C ASN A 86 -5.21 9.49 11.23
N GLU A 87 -4.47 8.46 11.62
CA GLU A 87 -3.09 8.25 11.15
C GLU A 87 -3.02 7.96 9.65
N ARG A 88 -4.04 7.31 9.06
CA ARG A 88 -4.12 7.14 7.60
C ARG A 88 -4.30 8.47 6.89
N VAL A 89 -5.16 9.34 7.41
CA VAL A 89 -5.37 10.69 6.86
C VAL A 89 -4.06 11.48 6.91
N GLU A 90 -3.37 11.50 8.05
CA GLU A 90 -2.09 12.18 8.21
C GLU A 90 -0.96 11.62 7.34
N LYS A 91 -0.96 10.32 7.06
CA LYS A 91 0.07 9.69 6.24
C LYS A 91 -0.15 9.89 4.74
N VAL A 92 -1.40 9.95 4.30
CA VAL A 92 -1.80 9.85 2.88
C VAL A 92 -2.14 11.19 2.24
N LEU A 93 -2.71 12.12 3.01
CA LEU A 93 -3.01 13.50 2.60
C LEU A 93 -1.90 14.44 3.07
#